data_AF-A0A0L6W0M3-F1
#
_entry.id   AF-A0A0L6W0M3-F1
#
_cell.length_a   1.000
_cell.length_b   1.000
_cell.length_c   1.000
_cell.angle_alpha   90.00
_cell.angle_beta   90.00
_cell.angle_gamma   90.00
#
_symmetry.space_group_name_H-M   'P 1'
#
loop_
_entity.id
_entity.type
_entity.pdbx_description
1 polymer ?
#
loop_
_entity_poly.entity_id
_entity_poly.type
_entity_poly.pdbx_seq_one_letter_code
_entity_poly.pdbx_strand_id
1 'polypeptide(L)' 'MNKRDKIEMARKILNNAANMNMSKEILLKISQKIDKYIVEYFRKGGGLKGD' A
#
# COMPACT_ATOMS: atom_id res chain seq x y z
N MET A 1 -13.49 7.32 2.41
CA MET A 1 -12.83 6.05 2.02
C MET A 1 -12.46 5.28 3.27
N ASN A 2 -12.86 4.01 3.32
CA ASN A 2 -12.34 3.09 4.32
C ASN A 2 -10.85 2.78 4.01
N LYS A 3 -10.14 2.19 4.97
CA LYS A 3 -8.70 1.90 4.79
C LYS A 3 -8.42 0.87 3.69
N ARG A 4 -9.34 -0.08 3.47
CA ARG A 4 -9.25 -1.07 2.38
C ARG A 4 -9.31 -0.38 1.01
N ASP A 5 -10.14 0.65 0.87
CA ASP A 5 -10.22 1.45 -0.36
C ASP A 5 -8.88 2.17 -0.63
N LYS A 6 -8.19 2.64 0.42
CA LYS A 6 -6.89 3.31 0.26
C LYS A 6 -5.81 2.35 -0.27
N ILE A 7 -5.82 1.11 0.22
CA ILE A 7 -4.94 0.04 -0.27
C ILE A 7 -5.28 -0.28 -1.73
N GLU A 8 -6.58 -0.43 -2.05
CA GLU A 8 -7.05 -0.69 -3.41
C GLU A 8 -6.62 0.39 -4.40
N MET A 9 -6.81 1.66 -4.03
CA MET A 9 -6.44 2.79 -4.86
C MET A 9 -4.92 2.85 -5.10
N ALA A 10 -4.12 2.66 -4.05
CA ALA A 10 -2.67 2.66 -4.18
C ALA A 10 -2.16 1.49 -5.05
N ARG A 11 -2.78 0.31 -4.96
CA ARG A 11 -2.46 -0.84 -5.80
C ARG A 11 -2.77 -0.58 -7.28
N LYS A 12 -3.91 0.05 -7.58
CA LYS A 12 -4.24 0.46 -8.96
C LYS A 12 -3.22 1.46 -9.52
N ILE A 13 -2.78 2.41 -8.69
CA ILE A 13 -1.72 3.36 -9.08
C ILE A 13 -0.41 2.62 -9.37
N LEU A 14 -0.02 1.65 -8.55
CA LEU A 14 1.19 0.84 -8.78
C LEU A 14 1.11 0.08 -10.11
N ASN A 15 -0.02 -0.60 -10.37
CA ASN A 15 -0.22 -1.34 -11.61
C ASN A 15 -0.16 -0.43 -12.84
N ASN A 16 -0.80 0.74 -12.77
CA ASN A 16 -0.75 1.72 -13.85
C ASN A 16 0.68 2.23 -14.07
N ALA A 17 1.42 2.55 -13.00
CA ALA A 17 2.80 2.99 -13.11
C ALA A 17 3.70 1.89 -13.72
N ALA A 18 3.49 0.62 -13.35
CA ALA A 18 4.20 -0.50 -13.94
C ALA A 18 3.89 -0.66 -15.44
N ASN A 19 2.61 -0.54 -15.82
CA ASN A 19 2.18 -0.60 -17.22
C ASN A 19 2.71 0.57 -18.06
N MET A 20 2.95 1.72 -17.43
CA MET A 20 3.58 2.89 -18.05
C MET A 20 5.11 2.79 -18.12
N ASN A 21 5.71 1.65 -17.72
CA ASN A 21 7.16 1.45 -17.61
C ASN A 21 7.85 2.56 -16.79
N MET A 22 7.19 3.01 -15.73
CA MET A 22 7.78 3.99 -14.82
C MET A 22 9.05 3.43 -14.16
N SER A 23 9.93 4.32 -13.73
CA SER A 23 11.21 3.91 -13.13
C SER A 23 10.99 3.05 -11.87
N LYS A 24 11.93 2.13 -11.62
CA LYS A 24 11.93 1.28 -10.43
C LYS A 24 11.82 2.09 -9.13
N GLU A 25 12.40 3.28 -9.10
CA GLU A 25 12.33 4.19 -7.94
C GLU A 25 10.89 4.67 -7.67
N ILE A 26 10.14 5.01 -8.72
CA ILE A 26 8.73 5.41 -8.59
C ILE A 26 7.88 4.23 -8.13
N LEU A 27 8.09 3.05 -8.72
CA LEU A 27 7.38 1.83 -8.31
C LEU A 27 7.66 1.50 -6.83
N LEU A 28 8.92 1.63 -6.39
CA LEU A 28 9.33 1.40 -5.01
C LEU A 28 8.62 2.36 -4.04
N LYS A 29 8.60 3.66 -4.36
CA LYS A 29 7.92 4.68 -3.54
C LYS A 29 6.42 4.39 -3.39
N ILE A 30 5.77 3.91 -4.45
CA ILE A 30 4.34 3.53 -4.41
C ILE A 30 4.16 2.27 -3.56
N SER A 31 5.00 1.24 -3.75
CA SER A 31 4.97 0.00 -2.96
C SER A 31 5.09 0.27 -1.46
N GLN A 32 6.06 1.08 -1.05
CA GLN A 32 6.27 1.45 0.36
C GLN A 32 5.04 2.13 0.98
N LYS A 33 4.30 2.92 0.18
CA LYS A 33 3.07 3.56 0.62
C LYS A 33 1.92 2.57 0.80
N ILE A 34 1.84 1.54 -0.06
CA ILE A 34 0.90 0.42 0.09
C ILE A 34 1.20 -0.34 1.39
N ASP A 35 2.46 -0.67 1.65
CA ASP A 35 2.88 -1.39 2.86
C ASP A 35 2.48 -0.64 4.13
N LYS A 36 2.69 0.68 4.14
CA LYS A 36 2.24 1.54 5.25
C LYS A 36 0.73 1.45 5.46
N TYR A 37 -0.07 1.49 4.39
CA TYR A 37 -1.53 1.35 4.51
C TYR A 37 -1.97 -0.02 5.00
N ILE A 38 -1.27 -1.08 4.61
CA ILE A 38 -1.49 -2.44 5.12
C ILE A 38 -1.21 -2.50 6.62
N VAL A 39 -0.04 -2.02 7.06
CA VAL A 39 0.30 -1.97 8.50
C VAL A 39 -0.72 -1.14 9.29
N GLU A 40 -1.12 0.02 8.78
CA GLU A 40 -2.15 0.86 9.42
C GLU A 40 -3.52 0.18 9.45
N TYR A 41 -3.87 -0.60 8.43
CA TYR A 41 -5.10 -1.38 8.39
C TYR A 41 -5.13 -2.40 9.52
N PHE A 42 -4.09 -3.22 9.63
CA PHE A 42 -4.00 -4.27 10.65
C PHE A 42 -3.77 -3.74 12.07
N ARG A 43 -3.01 -2.64 12.25
CA ARG A 43 -2.76 -2.06 13.58
C ARG A 43 -4.00 -1.57 14.33
N LYS A 44 -5.12 -1.25 13.65
CA LYS A 44 -6.38 -0.92 14.34
C LYS A 44 -7.31 -2.12 14.55
N GLY A 45 -6.92 -3.33 14.14
CA GLY A 45 -7.70 -4.56 14.29
C GLY A 45 -7.45 -5.36 15.56
N GLY A 46 -6.73 -4.79 16.53
CA GLY A 46 -6.15 -5.52 17.66
C GLY A 46 -4.66 -5.63 17.44
N GLY A 47 -3.90 -5.03 18.34
CA GLY A 47 -2.45 -5.15 18.32
C GLY A 47 -2.08 -6.62 18.19
N LEU A 48 -1.11 -6.91 17.33
CA LEU A 48 -0.18 -7.99 17.64
C LEU A 48 0.38 -7.63 19.03
N LYS A 49 -0.29 -8.11 20.10
CA LYS A 49 0.42 -8.52 21.30
C LYS A 49 1.38 -9.57 20.78
N GLY A 50 2.63 -9.17 20.60
CA GLY A 50 3.69 -10.15 20.58
C GLY A 50 3.64 -10.83 21.94
N ASP A 51 3.33 -12.12 21.92
CA ASP A 51 3.79 -13.03 22.96
C ASP A 51 5.28 -13.31 22.72
#